data_AF-A0A6P8QCF3-F1
#
_entry.id   AF-A0A6P8QCF3-F1
#
_cell.length_a   1.000
_cell.length_b   1.000
_cell.length_c   1.000
_cell.angle_alpha   90.00
_cell.angle_beta   90.00
_cell.angle_gamma   90.00
#
_symmetry.space_group_name_H-M   'P 1'
#
loop_
_entity.id
_entity.type
_entity.pdbx_description
1 polymer ?
#
loop_
_entity_poly.entity_id
_entity_poly.type
_entity_poly.pdbx_seq_one_letter_code
_entity_poly.pdbx_strand_id
1 'polypeptide(L)'
;METDEGKLLISELDVHPQPSASYSVVDWKLYASSIKDFSPATDVTSVVIYSDEFLFMELAEAEGNASICHGDLCCHLTYHMVEKRKDEVYALGVFNGLHVAEGQFYLQICTLVKCKTTNMTTCGRPVETSSTLFKEFSLSGTFDTNYVFPEVLCSGVHLAPEIFKVLKDGRLISQSRVSSKSLLTATLYGRWYEKDSVKQFPTLSQQQN
;
A
#
# COMPACT_ATOMS: atom_id res chain seq x y z
N MET A 1 11.18 6.63 19.95
CA MET A 1 11.10 5.40 20.76
C MET A 1 10.82 5.85 22.19
N GLU A 2 9.66 5.51 22.75
CA GLU A 2 9.17 6.11 24.00
C GLU A 2 9.85 5.57 25.27
N THR A 3 10.50 4.40 25.23
CA THR A 3 11.21 3.81 26.39
C THR A 3 12.31 2.84 25.94
N ASP A 4 13.40 2.72 26.72
CA ASP A 4 14.46 1.70 26.55
C ASP A 4 14.12 0.35 27.23
N GLU A 5 12.89 0.18 27.72
CA GLU A 5 12.45 -1.01 28.44
C GLU A 5 11.96 -2.11 27.50
N GLY A 6 12.28 -3.37 27.82
CA GLY A 6 11.66 -4.52 27.19
C GLY A 6 10.18 -4.64 27.58
N LYS A 7 9.35 -5.21 26.69
CA LYS A 7 7.90 -5.36 26.92
C LYS A 7 7.44 -6.79 26.63
N LEU A 8 6.78 -7.42 27.61
CA LEU A 8 6.12 -8.72 27.43
C LEU A 8 4.72 -8.51 26.85
N LEU A 9 4.40 -9.22 25.76
CA LEU A 9 3.07 -9.25 25.15
C LEU A 9 2.48 -10.65 25.31
N ILE A 10 1.20 -10.72 25.71
CA ILE A 10 0.47 -11.97 25.89
C ILE A 10 -0.89 -11.80 25.21
N SER A 11 -1.30 -12.79 24.42
CA SER A 11 -2.64 -12.87 23.84
C SER A 11 -3.07 -14.33 23.78
N GLU A 12 -4.35 -14.57 23.99
CA GLU A 12 -4.98 -15.85 23.66
C GLU A 12 -5.13 -15.96 22.14
N LEU A 13 -5.03 -17.19 21.62
CA LEU A 13 -5.21 -17.52 20.20
C LEU A 13 -5.96 -18.84 20.10
N ASP A 14 -6.81 -18.96 19.08
CA ASP A 14 -7.45 -20.24 18.75
C ASP A 14 -6.41 -21.28 18.36
N VAL A 15 -6.52 -22.49 18.91
CA VAL A 15 -5.61 -23.61 18.59
C VAL A 15 -5.75 -24.05 17.14
N HIS A 16 -6.98 -24.00 16.63
CA HIS A 16 -7.30 -24.26 15.23
C HIS A 16 -8.02 -23.02 14.72
N PRO A 17 -7.29 -21.97 14.31
CA PRO A 17 -7.90 -20.80 13.72
C PRO A 17 -8.64 -21.30 12.50
N GLN A 18 -9.97 -21.41 12.62
CA GLN A 18 -10.80 -21.72 11.49
C GLN A 18 -10.55 -20.58 10.50
N PRO A 19 -10.26 -20.89 9.22
CA PRO A 19 -10.49 -19.91 8.18
C PRO A 19 -11.90 -19.42 8.45
N SER A 20 -12.06 -18.13 8.79
CA SER A 20 -13.38 -17.61 9.12
C SER A 20 -14.35 -18.01 8.01
N ALA A 21 -15.66 -18.05 8.24
CA ALA A 21 -16.60 -18.22 7.11
C ALA A 21 -16.40 -17.15 6.00
N SER A 22 -15.62 -16.10 6.29
CA SER A 22 -15.13 -15.07 5.37
C SER A 22 -13.72 -15.29 4.78
N TYR A 23 -12.95 -16.29 5.22
CA TYR A 23 -11.67 -16.68 4.60
C TYR A 23 -11.97 -17.40 3.29
N SER A 24 -12.24 -16.60 2.28
CA SER A 24 -12.17 -17.00 0.89
C SER A 24 -10.85 -16.53 0.31
N VAL A 25 -10.31 -17.30 -0.62
CA VAL A 25 -9.25 -16.84 -1.51
C VAL A 25 -9.65 -15.47 -2.05
N VAL A 26 -8.80 -14.47 -1.77
CA VAL A 26 -8.98 -13.11 -2.28
C VAL A 26 -8.44 -13.09 -3.69
N ASP A 27 -9.26 -12.63 -4.64
CA ASP A 27 -8.78 -12.29 -5.97
C ASP A 27 -8.40 -10.80 -5.94
N TRP A 28 -7.09 -10.54 -5.79
CA TRP A 28 -6.56 -9.19 -5.61
C TRP A 28 -6.76 -8.28 -6.82
N LYS A 29 -7.04 -8.86 -7.99
CA LYS A 29 -7.14 -8.15 -9.27
C LYS A 29 -8.60 -7.97 -9.75
N LEU A 30 -9.54 -8.74 -9.18
CA LEU A 30 -10.93 -8.82 -9.64
C LEU A 30 -11.63 -7.45 -9.73
N TYR A 31 -11.66 -6.69 -8.63
CA TYR A 31 -12.30 -5.38 -8.63
C TYR A 31 -11.55 -4.39 -9.54
N ALA A 32 -10.23 -4.31 -9.37
CA ALA A 32 -9.39 -3.34 -10.06
C ALA A 32 -9.46 -3.49 -11.59
N SER A 33 -9.54 -4.72 -12.11
CA SER A 33 -9.64 -4.96 -13.56
C SER A 33 -11.04 -4.72 -14.14
N SER A 34 -12.07 -4.64 -13.28
CA SER A 34 -13.46 -4.46 -13.72
C SER A 34 -13.85 -3.00 -13.91
N ILE A 35 -13.13 -2.09 -13.26
CA ILE A 35 -13.39 -0.66 -13.33
C ILE A 35 -12.57 -0.04 -14.45
N LYS A 36 -13.11 0.99 -15.10
CA LYS A 36 -12.29 1.85 -15.95
C LYS A 36 -11.39 2.68 -15.06
N ASP A 37 -10.18 2.96 -15.52
CA ASP A 37 -9.33 3.95 -14.88
C ASP A 37 -10.12 5.25 -14.68
N PHE A 38 -10.04 5.81 -13.46
CA PHE A 38 -10.39 7.20 -13.25
C PHE A 38 -9.50 8.07 -14.16
N SER A 39 -9.94 9.30 -14.44
CA SER A 39 -9.20 10.23 -15.31
C SER A 39 -7.69 10.19 -15.01
N PRO A 40 -6.82 10.07 -16.01
CA PRO A 40 -5.38 9.89 -15.80
C PRO A 40 -4.81 10.97 -14.89
N ALA A 41 -3.86 10.56 -14.06
CA ALA A 41 -3.08 11.47 -13.24
C ALA A 41 -2.43 12.56 -14.09
N THR A 42 -2.83 13.82 -13.90
CA THR A 42 -2.22 14.95 -14.62
C THR A 42 -0.93 15.45 -13.98
N ASP A 43 -0.80 15.33 -12.65
CA ASP A 43 0.38 15.77 -11.88
C ASP A 43 0.95 14.60 -11.06
N VAL A 44 1.87 13.84 -11.66
CA VAL A 44 2.59 12.72 -11.02
C VAL A 44 3.97 13.19 -10.58
N THR A 45 4.35 12.86 -9.34
CA THR A 45 5.69 13.10 -8.79
C THR A 45 6.42 11.77 -8.62
N SER A 46 7.61 11.64 -9.21
CA SER A 46 8.52 10.51 -8.94
C SER A 46 9.31 10.76 -7.66
N VAL A 47 9.35 9.77 -6.77
CA VAL A 47 10.10 9.80 -5.50
C VAL A 47 10.83 8.49 -5.30
N VAL A 48 12.14 8.58 -5.06
CA VAL A 48 12.97 7.40 -4.75
C VAL A 48 12.90 7.08 -3.25
N ILE A 49 12.33 5.92 -2.91
CA ILE A 49 12.23 5.37 -1.56
C ILE A 49 13.11 4.14 -1.51
N TYR A 50 14.17 4.16 -0.70
CA TYR A 50 15.06 3.00 -0.53
C TYR A 50 15.56 2.38 -1.85
N SER A 51 15.89 3.23 -2.83
CA SER A 51 16.29 2.87 -4.21
C SER A 51 15.17 2.41 -5.15
N ASP A 52 13.93 2.41 -4.69
CA ASP A 52 12.75 2.13 -5.52
C ASP A 52 12.11 3.43 -6.00
N GLU A 53 11.85 3.53 -7.30
CA GLU A 53 11.22 4.71 -7.90
C GLU A 53 9.69 4.60 -7.83
N PHE A 54 9.09 5.23 -6.82
CA PHE A 54 7.64 5.32 -6.66
C PHE A 54 7.08 6.49 -7.46
N LEU A 55 5.89 6.30 -8.02
CA LEU A 55 5.09 7.38 -8.60
C LEU A 55 3.99 7.77 -7.61
N PHE A 56 3.83 9.05 -7.33
CA PHE A 56 2.81 9.60 -6.42
C PHE A 56 1.93 10.64 -7.10
N MET A 57 0.66 10.64 -6.72
CA MET A 57 -0.33 11.70 -7.03
C MET A 57 -0.86 12.27 -5.72
N GLU A 58 -0.96 13.59 -5.61
CA GLU A 58 -1.60 14.25 -4.46
C GLU A 58 -3.12 14.02 -4.44
N LEU A 59 -3.67 13.78 -3.25
CA LEU A 59 -5.10 13.88 -2.99
C LEU A 59 -5.47 15.34 -2.72
N ALA A 60 -5.76 16.10 -3.77
CA ALA A 60 -5.99 17.55 -3.69
C ALA A 60 -7.29 17.93 -2.95
N GLU A 61 -8.34 17.12 -3.10
CA GLU A 61 -9.67 17.38 -2.55
C GLU A 61 -9.91 16.61 -1.23
N ALA A 62 -11.00 16.95 -0.53
CA ALA A 62 -11.41 16.21 0.68
C ALA A 62 -12.01 14.84 0.35
N GLU A 63 -12.62 14.69 -0.82
CA GLU A 63 -13.20 13.43 -1.29
C GLU A 63 -12.95 13.27 -2.78
N GLY A 64 -12.84 12.02 -3.24
CA GLY A 64 -12.67 11.76 -4.66
C GLY A 64 -12.23 10.35 -4.98
N ASN A 65 -11.96 10.16 -6.28
CA ASN A 65 -11.44 8.94 -6.85
C ASN A 65 -10.11 9.24 -7.55
N ALA A 66 -9.11 8.38 -7.35
CA ALA A 66 -7.77 8.55 -7.90
C ALA A 66 -7.28 7.23 -8.50
N SER A 67 -6.62 7.32 -9.66
CA SER A 67 -5.93 6.22 -10.34
C SER A 67 -4.50 6.62 -10.68
N ILE A 68 -3.54 5.73 -10.45
CA ILE A 68 -2.16 5.90 -10.89
C ILE A 68 -1.57 4.54 -11.28
N CYS A 69 -0.74 4.50 -12.33
CA CYS A 69 -0.16 3.26 -12.84
C CYS A 69 1.35 3.33 -12.97
N HIS A 70 2.03 2.21 -12.75
CA HIS A 70 3.44 1.99 -13.04
C HIS A 70 3.58 0.65 -13.77
N GLY A 71 3.83 0.69 -15.08
CA GLY A 71 3.76 -0.50 -15.93
C GLY A 71 2.37 -1.12 -15.90
N ASP A 72 2.29 -2.42 -15.64
CA ASP A 72 1.03 -3.18 -15.63
C ASP A 72 0.24 -3.09 -14.29
N LEU A 73 0.82 -2.45 -13.27
CA LEU A 73 0.14 -2.21 -12.00
C LEU A 73 -0.53 -0.84 -12.01
N CYS A 74 -1.85 -0.82 -11.95
CA CYS A 74 -2.68 0.35 -11.69
C CYS A 74 -3.27 0.24 -10.29
N CYS A 75 -3.19 1.33 -9.53
CA CYS A 75 -3.72 1.46 -8.18
C CYS A 75 -4.91 2.41 -8.19
N HIS A 76 -5.98 2.02 -7.52
CA HIS A 76 -7.23 2.77 -7.47
C HIS A 76 -7.63 3.05 -6.03
N LEU A 77 -7.96 4.31 -5.77
CA LEU A 77 -8.41 4.79 -4.47
C LEU A 77 -9.72 5.55 -4.60
N THR A 78 -10.71 5.17 -3.82
CA THR A 78 -11.84 6.05 -3.45
C THR A 78 -11.64 6.48 -2.01
N TYR A 79 -11.78 7.77 -1.71
CA TYR A 79 -11.53 8.29 -0.37
C TYR A 79 -12.47 9.45 -0.02
N HIS A 80 -12.66 9.62 1.29
CA HIS A 80 -13.37 10.75 1.86
C HIS A 80 -12.73 11.09 3.22
N MET A 81 -12.03 12.22 3.29
CA MET A 81 -11.47 12.80 4.51
C MET A 81 -12.58 13.49 5.33
N VAL A 82 -12.48 13.50 6.66
CA VAL A 82 -13.39 14.30 7.48
C VAL A 82 -13.26 15.78 7.13
N GLU A 83 -12.03 16.23 6.92
CA GLU A 83 -11.67 17.56 6.44
C GLU A 83 -10.34 17.50 5.68
N LYS A 84 -10.21 18.23 4.57
CA LYS A 84 -8.93 18.41 3.87
C LYS A 84 -8.10 19.45 4.62
N ARG A 85 -7.08 18.98 5.31
CA ARG A 85 -6.11 19.82 6.02
C ARG A 85 -5.16 20.52 5.05
N LYS A 86 -4.73 21.75 5.38
CA LYS A 86 -3.74 22.53 4.60
C LYS A 86 -2.30 22.23 5.01
N ASP A 87 -2.10 21.71 6.21
CA ASP A 87 -0.81 21.39 6.81
C ASP A 87 -0.39 19.92 6.63
N GLU A 88 -1.28 19.05 6.13
CA GLU A 88 -0.98 17.65 5.82
C GLU A 88 -1.33 17.32 4.36
N VAL A 89 -0.38 16.69 3.66
CA VAL A 89 -0.57 16.17 2.31
C VAL A 89 -0.66 14.65 2.36
N TYR A 90 -1.63 14.10 1.63
CA TYR A 90 -1.78 12.68 1.38
C TYR A 90 -1.64 12.42 -0.11
N ALA A 91 -1.07 11.27 -0.45
CA ALA A 91 -0.87 10.86 -1.81
C ALA A 91 -1.28 9.40 -2.03
N LEU A 92 -1.72 9.11 -3.26
CA LEU A 92 -1.78 7.74 -3.77
C LEU A 92 -0.46 7.45 -4.49
N GLY A 93 0.17 6.33 -4.14
CA GLY A 93 1.44 5.88 -4.69
C GLY A 93 1.37 4.50 -5.31
N VAL A 94 2.23 4.27 -6.30
CA VAL A 94 2.40 2.98 -6.98
C VAL A 94 3.88 2.66 -7.22
N PHE A 95 4.24 1.39 -7.03
CA PHE A 95 5.52 0.84 -7.43
C PHE A 95 5.35 -0.55 -8.04
N ASN A 96 6.06 -0.82 -9.13
CA ASN A 96 6.06 -2.11 -9.83
C ASN A 96 7.46 -2.37 -10.37
N GLY A 97 8.29 -3.07 -9.60
CA GLY A 97 9.70 -3.17 -9.92
C GLY A 97 10.49 -4.12 -9.03
N LEU A 98 11.74 -4.37 -9.44
CA LEU A 98 12.69 -5.16 -8.67
C LEU A 98 13.39 -4.28 -7.65
N HIS A 99 13.17 -4.55 -6.37
CA HIS A 99 13.97 -3.99 -5.29
C HIS A 99 15.35 -4.64 -5.28
N VAL A 100 16.42 -3.86 -5.10
CA VAL A 100 17.82 -4.34 -5.17
C VAL A 100 18.71 -3.88 -4.01
N ALA A 101 18.23 -3.03 -3.10
CA ALA A 101 19.02 -2.53 -1.98
C ALA A 101 18.94 -3.51 -0.80
N GLU A 102 20.07 -3.99 -0.28
CA GLU A 102 20.10 -4.94 0.87
C GLU A 102 19.27 -6.24 0.66
N GLY A 103 18.91 -6.56 -0.58
CA GLY A 103 18.17 -7.75 -0.98
C GLY A 103 17.61 -7.58 -2.39
N GLN A 104 17.32 -8.69 -3.07
CA GLN A 104 16.74 -8.67 -4.41
C GLN A 104 15.36 -9.32 -4.42
N PHE A 105 14.31 -8.53 -4.66
CA PHE A 105 12.94 -9.01 -4.58
C PHE A 105 11.93 -8.12 -5.32
N TYR A 106 11.02 -8.69 -6.10
CA TYR A 106 10.12 -7.95 -7.00
C TYR A 106 8.81 -7.56 -6.34
N LEU A 107 8.49 -6.27 -6.34
CA LEU A 107 7.37 -5.69 -5.62
C LEU A 107 6.32 -5.12 -6.56
N GLN A 108 5.06 -5.28 -6.15
CA GLN A 108 3.93 -4.53 -6.66
C GLN A 108 3.27 -3.86 -5.45
N ILE A 109 3.20 -2.54 -5.39
CA ILE A 109 2.71 -1.82 -4.21
C ILE A 109 1.72 -0.75 -4.62
N CYS A 110 0.58 -0.72 -3.94
CA CYS A 110 -0.37 0.39 -3.96
C CYS A 110 -0.45 0.97 -2.55
N THR A 111 -0.30 2.29 -2.40
CA THR A 111 -0.25 2.92 -1.08
C THR A 111 -1.00 4.24 -1.02
N LEU A 112 -1.88 4.40 -0.04
CA LEU A 112 -2.33 5.70 0.46
C LEU A 112 -1.38 6.09 1.60
N VAL A 113 -0.75 7.26 1.53
CA VAL A 113 0.30 7.66 2.47
C VAL A 113 0.24 9.15 2.80
N LYS A 114 0.45 9.47 4.08
CA LYS A 114 0.73 10.82 4.56
C LYS A 114 2.18 11.20 4.25
N CYS A 115 2.38 12.32 3.56
CA CYS A 115 3.71 12.83 3.25
C CYS A 115 4.35 13.50 4.49
N LYS A 116 5.68 13.52 4.57
CA LYS A 116 6.39 14.05 5.75
C LYS A 116 6.16 15.55 5.93
N THR A 117 6.13 16.29 4.83
CA THR A 117 5.78 17.71 4.79
C THR A 117 4.70 17.94 3.74
N THR A 118 4.31 19.20 3.53
CA THR A 118 3.41 19.59 2.43
C THR A 118 4.06 19.50 1.04
N ASN A 119 5.34 19.11 0.95
CA ASN A 119 6.03 18.92 -0.32
C ASN A 119 5.90 17.46 -0.78
N MET A 120 5.36 17.25 -1.99
CA MET A 120 5.15 15.94 -2.61
C MET A 120 6.42 15.08 -2.73
N THR A 121 7.60 15.68 -2.84
CA THR A 121 8.88 14.94 -2.89
C THR A 121 9.22 14.24 -1.56
N THR A 122 8.48 14.55 -0.49
CA THR A 122 8.64 13.93 0.83
C THR A 122 7.65 12.80 1.10
N CYS A 123 6.76 12.49 0.16
CA CYS A 123 5.88 11.33 0.26
C CYS A 123 6.70 10.04 0.28
N GLY A 124 6.36 9.11 1.17
CA GLY A 124 7.13 7.89 1.41
C GLY A 124 8.36 8.04 2.30
N ARG A 125 8.69 9.25 2.76
CA ARG A 125 9.66 9.41 3.86
C ARG A 125 9.02 9.00 5.19
N PRO A 126 9.80 8.55 6.19
CA PRO A 126 9.26 8.12 7.48
C PRO A 126 8.45 9.23 8.17
N VAL A 127 7.27 8.87 8.66
CA VAL A 127 6.37 9.72 9.43
C VAL A 127 5.74 8.93 10.57
N GLU A 128 5.76 9.50 11.77
CA GLU A 128 5.21 8.85 12.98
C GLU A 128 3.83 9.40 13.36
N THR A 129 3.49 10.63 12.97
CA THR A 129 2.26 11.31 13.40
C THR A 129 1.45 11.87 12.23
N SER A 130 0.13 11.85 12.39
CA SER A 130 -0.82 12.55 11.53
C SER A 130 -2.05 13.03 12.29
N SER A 131 -2.78 13.96 11.69
CA SER A 131 -4.01 14.55 12.24
C SER A 131 -5.23 14.35 11.34
N THR A 132 -5.06 14.09 10.04
CA THR A 132 -6.18 13.85 9.13
C THR A 132 -6.93 12.55 9.46
N LEU A 133 -8.24 12.69 9.62
CA LEU A 133 -9.19 11.59 9.80
C LEU A 133 -9.86 11.28 8.46
N PHE A 134 -10.10 10.00 8.19
CA PHE A 134 -10.87 9.56 7.04
C PHE A 134 -12.26 9.12 7.49
N LYS A 135 -13.31 9.48 6.74
CA LYS A 135 -14.64 8.85 6.87
C LYS A 135 -14.63 7.48 6.21
N GLU A 136 -14.00 7.40 5.04
CA GLU A 136 -13.81 6.15 4.32
C GLU A 136 -12.61 6.18 3.37
N PHE A 137 -12.08 4.99 3.08
CA PHE A 137 -11.19 4.72 1.97
C PHE A 137 -11.46 3.32 1.41
N SER A 138 -11.19 3.14 0.11
CA SER A 138 -11.19 1.85 -0.58
C SER A 138 -10.03 1.82 -1.55
N LEU A 139 -9.03 0.99 -1.27
CA LEU A 139 -7.81 0.81 -2.05
C LEU A 139 -7.82 -0.55 -2.76
N SER A 140 -7.40 -0.58 -4.02
CA SER A 140 -7.23 -1.81 -4.82
C SER A 140 -6.17 -1.61 -5.89
N GLY A 141 -5.70 -2.71 -6.51
CA GLY A 141 -4.79 -2.60 -7.65
C GLY A 141 -4.81 -3.84 -8.54
N THR A 142 -4.27 -3.71 -9.76
CA THR A 142 -4.22 -4.79 -10.76
C THR A 142 -3.08 -5.77 -10.52
N PHE A 143 -2.92 -6.25 -9.28
CA PHE A 143 -1.83 -7.15 -8.88
C PHE A 143 -1.77 -8.41 -9.75
N ASP A 144 -0.58 -8.76 -10.24
CA ASP A 144 -0.32 -9.99 -10.98
C ASP A 144 0.22 -11.11 -10.09
N THR A 145 0.02 -10.97 -8.78
CA THR A 145 0.39 -11.92 -7.73
C THR A 145 -0.78 -12.13 -6.77
N ASN A 146 -0.90 -13.35 -6.25
CA ASN A 146 -1.85 -13.64 -5.18
C ASN A 146 -1.30 -13.32 -3.77
N TYR A 147 -0.02 -12.98 -3.68
CA TYR A 147 0.68 -12.72 -2.42
C TYR A 147 0.72 -11.23 -2.12
N VAL A 148 -0.43 -10.70 -1.68
CA VAL A 148 -0.58 -9.31 -1.28
C VAL A 148 -0.90 -9.23 0.21
N PHE A 149 -0.13 -8.40 0.91
CA PHE A 149 -0.22 -8.20 2.35
C PHE A 149 -0.85 -6.83 2.63
N PRO A 150 -2.07 -6.77 3.22
CA PRO A 150 -2.72 -5.51 3.55
C PRO A 150 -2.13 -4.89 4.83
N GLU A 151 -1.81 -3.61 4.76
CA GLU A 151 -1.20 -2.85 5.84
C GLU A 151 -2.03 -1.60 6.13
N VAL A 152 -2.34 -1.34 7.40
CA VAL A 152 -3.00 -0.11 7.83
C VAL A 152 -2.35 0.36 9.12
N LEU A 153 -1.83 1.58 9.10
CA LEU A 153 -1.12 2.18 10.23
C LEU A 153 -1.72 3.53 10.57
N CYS A 154 -1.99 3.75 11.85
CA CYS A 154 -2.49 5.02 12.39
C CYS A 154 -1.35 5.83 13.02
N SER A 155 -1.63 7.11 13.28
CA SER A 155 -0.73 8.03 13.99
C SER A 155 -0.21 7.42 15.31
N GLY A 156 1.06 7.64 15.59
CA GLY A 156 1.82 6.98 16.65
C GLY A 156 2.34 5.59 16.29
N VAL A 157 2.33 5.21 15.00
CA VAL A 157 2.73 3.87 14.52
C VAL A 157 1.85 2.78 15.16
N HIS A 158 0.57 3.10 15.34
CA HIS A 158 -0.39 2.18 15.96
C HIS A 158 -1.06 1.31 14.91
N LEU A 159 -1.16 0.02 15.20
CA LEU A 159 -2.01 -0.88 14.43
C LEU A 159 -3.47 -0.42 14.48
N ALA A 160 -4.19 -0.81 13.43
CA ALA A 160 -5.55 -0.41 13.14
C ALA A 160 -6.53 -1.61 13.24
N PRO A 161 -6.56 -2.38 14.35
CA PRO A 161 -7.51 -3.48 14.46
C PRO A 161 -8.94 -2.95 14.36
N GLU A 162 -9.82 -3.71 13.70
CA GLU A 162 -11.27 -3.44 13.59
C GLU A 162 -11.68 -2.17 12.81
N ILE A 163 -10.74 -1.45 12.17
CA ILE A 163 -11.08 -0.26 11.38
C ILE A 163 -10.91 -0.46 9.88
N PHE A 164 -10.54 -1.65 9.44
CA PHE A 164 -10.45 -2.03 8.03
C PHE A 164 -10.88 -3.48 7.80
N LYS A 165 -11.16 -3.82 6.54
CA LYS A 165 -11.36 -5.19 6.09
C LYS A 165 -10.85 -5.36 4.66
N VAL A 166 -10.50 -6.59 4.32
CA VAL A 166 -10.24 -7.01 2.95
C VAL A 166 -11.48 -7.69 2.39
N LEU A 167 -11.91 -7.26 1.21
CA LEU A 167 -13.00 -7.88 0.46
C LEU A 167 -12.46 -8.98 -0.45
N LYS A 168 -13.33 -9.92 -0.84
CA LYS A 168 -12.98 -11.06 -1.71
C LYS A 168 -12.48 -10.64 -3.09
N ASP A 169 -12.86 -9.44 -3.53
CA ASP A 169 -12.53 -8.86 -4.83
C ASP A 169 -11.25 -8.00 -4.82
N GLY A 170 -10.45 -8.09 -3.75
CA GLY A 170 -9.13 -7.46 -3.68
C GLY A 170 -9.11 -6.06 -3.09
N ARG A 171 -10.26 -5.53 -2.65
CA ARG A 171 -10.32 -4.21 -2.03
C ARG A 171 -9.95 -4.24 -0.56
N LEU A 172 -9.02 -3.37 -0.16
CA LEU A 172 -8.78 -2.98 1.23
C LEU A 172 -9.63 -1.76 1.54
N ILE A 173 -10.63 -1.91 2.42
CA ILE A 173 -11.57 -0.84 2.74
C ILE A 173 -11.58 -0.51 4.22
N SER A 174 -11.86 0.75 4.53
CA SER A 174 -12.17 1.19 5.89
C SER A 174 -13.49 0.62 6.41
N GLN A 175 -13.61 0.49 7.73
CA GLN A 175 -14.85 0.23 8.46
C GLN A 175 -15.33 1.47 9.21
N SER A 176 -16.55 1.44 9.73
CA SER A 176 -17.26 2.59 10.31
C SER A 176 -16.50 3.38 11.38
N ARG A 177 -15.49 2.79 12.04
CA ARG A 177 -14.68 3.42 13.09
C ARG A 177 -13.41 4.11 12.59
N VAL A 178 -13.12 4.09 11.29
CA VAL A 178 -11.90 4.70 10.73
C VAL A 178 -11.77 6.19 11.08
N SER A 179 -12.88 6.91 11.20
CA SER A 179 -12.91 8.34 11.53
C SER A 179 -12.49 8.68 12.95
N SER A 180 -12.22 7.69 13.80
CA SER A 180 -11.74 7.89 15.18
C SER A 180 -10.21 7.90 15.30
N LYS A 181 -9.48 7.54 14.24
CA LYS A 181 -8.02 7.48 14.25
C LYS A 181 -7.44 8.16 13.01
N SER A 182 -6.40 8.97 13.19
CA SER A 182 -5.69 9.56 12.07
C SER A 182 -4.79 8.54 11.39
N LEU A 183 -4.82 8.52 10.06
CA LEU A 183 -4.17 7.50 9.25
C LEU A 183 -2.75 7.95 8.90
N LEU A 184 -1.76 7.05 8.97
CA LEU A 184 -0.45 7.29 8.36
C LEU A 184 -0.41 6.68 6.97
N THR A 185 -0.89 5.44 6.84
CA THR A 185 -0.94 4.75 5.57
C THR A 185 -2.00 3.63 5.54
N ALA A 186 -2.52 3.36 4.35
CA ALA A 186 -3.16 2.11 3.99
C ALA A 186 -2.47 1.59 2.72
N THR A 187 -1.88 0.39 2.78
CA THR A 187 -1.03 -0.17 1.72
C THR A 187 -1.43 -1.59 1.39
N LEU A 188 -1.34 -1.93 0.10
CA LEU A 188 -1.37 -3.29 -0.41
C LEU A 188 0.04 -3.63 -0.90
N TYR A 189 0.75 -4.45 -0.13
CA TYR A 189 2.15 -4.82 -0.38
C TYR A 189 2.23 -6.19 -1.08
N GLY A 190 2.45 -6.20 -2.39
CA GLY A 190 2.50 -7.39 -3.22
C GLY A 190 3.92 -7.90 -3.43
N ARG A 191 4.11 -9.22 -3.26
CA ARG A 191 5.35 -9.94 -3.58
C ARG A 191 5.17 -10.77 -4.84
N TRP A 192 6.01 -10.56 -5.85
CA TRP A 192 6.03 -11.39 -7.06
C TRP A 192 7.28 -12.27 -7.08
N TYR A 193 7.23 -13.34 -6.28
CA TYR A 193 8.39 -14.21 -6.02
C TYR A 193 9.03 -14.78 -7.30
N GLU A 194 8.22 -15.11 -8.30
CA GLU A 194 8.70 -15.64 -9.59
C GLU A 194 9.58 -14.63 -10.36
N LYS A 195 9.47 -13.33 -10.06
CA LYS A 195 10.27 -12.26 -10.65
C LYS A 195 11.46 -11.82 -9.79
N ASP A 196 11.67 -12.38 -8.60
CA ASP A 196 12.86 -12.09 -7.78
C ASP A 196 14.15 -12.47 -8.53
N SER A 197 14.07 -13.52 -9.36
CA SER A 197 15.20 -14.06 -10.13
C SER A 197 15.02 -13.78 -11.61
N VAL A 198 15.61 -12.70 -12.12
CA VAL A 198 15.97 -12.72 -13.55
C VAL A 198 17.04 -13.81 -13.67
N LYS A 199 16.67 -14.96 -14.24
CA LYS A 199 17.58 -16.07 -14.58
C LYS A 199 18.63 -15.56 -15.57
N GLN A 200 19.66 -14.86 -15.11
CA GLN A 200 20.94 -14.86 -15.79
C GLN A 200 21.61 -16.19 -15.44
N PHE A 201 21.20 -17.27 -16.11
CA PHE A 201 22.16 -18.33 -16.35
C PHE A 201 23.12 -17.76 -17.39
N PRO A 202 24.41 -17.54 -17.08
CA PRO A 202 25.36 -17.42 -18.16
C PRO A 202 25.26 -18.75 -18.90
N THR A 203 24.86 -18.72 -20.17
CA THR A 203 25.18 -19.80 -21.09
C THR A 203 26.68 -19.98 -20.98
N LEU A 204 27.13 -21.04 -20.30
CA LEU A 204 28.46 -21.59 -20.50
C LEU A 204 28.53 -21.86 -22.00
N SER A 205 29.17 -20.93 -22.71
CA SER A 205 29.65 -21.17 -24.06
C SER A 205 30.38 -22.50 -24.00
N GLN A 206 29.88 -23.46 -24.78
CA GLN A 206 30.65 -24.64 -25.11
C GLN A 206 31.92 -24.16 -25.82
N GLN A 207 33.00 -23.97 -25.07
CA GLN A 207 34.33 -24.19 -25.61
C GLN A 207 34.50 -25.71 -25.68
N GLN A 208 34.04 -26.29 -26.79
CA GLN A 208 34.58 -27.56 -27.27
C GLN A 208 35.73 -27.24 -28.22
N ASN A 209 36.84 -27.92 -27.91
CA ASN A 209 38.12 -28.02 -28.61
C ASN A 209 38.09 -27.87 -30.13
#